data_AF-R6APH9-F1
#
_entry.id   AF-R6APH9-F1
#
_cell.length_a   1.000
_cell.length_b   1.000
_cell.length_c   1.000
_cell.angle_alpha   90.00
_cell.angle_beta   90.00
_cell.angle_gamma   90.00
#
_symmetry.space_group_name_H-M   'P 1'
#
loop_
_entity.id
_entity.type
_entity.pdbx_description
1 polymer ?
#
loop_
_entity_poly.entity_id
_entity_poly.type
_entity_poly.pdbx_seq_one_letter_code
_entity_poly.pdbx_strand_id
1 'polypeptide(L)'
;MIKFLILIIVISLSAHYPAILFLAIFYFAYRFLMKKKKRKKMNWSEAFNEEHRTGIASFTDMVRKRRDPFAKEAIVFSINELSKMGILMAIPRPVIKDWAIRSISSDDRDAVSVDEIRQYLPRMTKRDAYYLASSIQNTCRVYWDLKEAINAGCTHYIWKAGTDAQHRHMNNIVCPLDEPIPEYIVKDASMHGPIYAGEGYHCLCWIAPVISDSDAPPSPIRIYEDGAIKKISKREFVRRCVPNK
;
A
#
# COMPACT_ATOMS: atom_id res chain seq x y z
N MET A 1 -22.73 3.62 -35.54
CA MET A 1 -22.47 2.78 -36.74
C MET A 1 -23.22 3.29 -37.97
N ILE A 2 -24.52 3.59 -37.92
CA ILE A 2 -25.28 4.05 -39.09
C ILE A 2 -24.77 5.39 -39.68
N LYS A 3 -24.41 6.37 -38.83
CA LYS A 3 -23.80 7.64 -39.27
C LYS A 3 -22.42 7.50 -39.94
N PHE A 4 -21.73 6.37 -39.72
CA PHE A 4 -20.40 6.08 -40.27
C PHE A 4 -20.47 5.50 -41.69
N LEU A 5 -21.48 4.65 -41.96
CA LEU A 5 -21.73 4.15 -43.31
C LEU A 5 -22.08 5.29 -44.27
N ILE A 6 -22.90 6.23 -43.83
CA ILE A 6 -23.32 7.38 -44.64
C ILE A 6 -22.12 8.29 -44.97
N LEU A 7 -21.20 8.51 -44.03
CA LEU A 7 -20.00 9.33 -44.26
C LEU A 7 -19.03 8.70 -45.26
N ILE A 8 -18.84 7.36 -45.18
CA ILE A 8 -17.97 6.63 -46.12
C ILE A 8 -18.55 6.68 -47.54
N ILE A 9 -19.87 6.48 -47.68
CA ILE A 9 -20.55 6.53 -48.98
C ILE A 9 -20.41 7.91 -49.63
N VAL A 10 -20.58 8.98 -48.85
CA VAL A 10 -20.48 10.37 -49.34
C VAL A 10 -19.03 10.73 -49.76
N ILE A 11 -18.01 10.22 -49.05
CA ILE A 11 -16.59 10.43 -49.40
C ILE A 11 -16.19 9.59 -50.63
N SER A 12 -16.72 8.37 -50.78
CA SER A 12 -16.45 7.53 -51.96
C SER A 12 -17.08 8.05 -53.25
N LEU A 13 -18.17 8.80 -53.16
CA LEU A 13 -18.85 9.40 -54.33
C LEU A 13 -18.21 10.71 -54.81
N SER A 14 -17.28 11.31 -54.05
CA SER A 14 -16.82 12.68 -54.30
C SER A 14 -15.30 12.85 -54.49
N ALA A 15 -14.48 11.79 -54.44
CA ALA A 15 -13.02 11.99 -54.38
C ALA A 15 -12.21 11.17 -55.38
N HIS A 16 -11.51 11.90 -56.27
CA HIS A 16 -10.26 11.50 -56.94
C HIS A 16 -9.06 11.33 -55.98
N TYR A 17 -9.28 11.02 -54.69
CA TYR A 17 -8.23 11.03 -53.68
C TYR A 17 -8.27 9.79 -52.77
N PRO A 18 -7.82 8.63 -53.27
CA PRO A 18 -7.78 7.38 -52.49
C PRO A 18 -6.94 7.52 -51.22
N ALA A 19 -5.92 8.38 -51.23
CA ALA A 19 -5.03 8.61 -50.09
C ALA A 19 -5.75 9.14 -48.82
N ILE A 20 -6.76 10.00 -48.98
CA ILE A 20 -7.48 10.59 -47.85
C ILE A 20 -8.37 9.54 -47.17
N LEU A 21 -8.98 8.65 -47.96
CA LEU A 21 -9.78 7.53 -47.45
C LEU A 21 -8.91 6.55 -46.66
N PHE A 22 -7.71 6.21 -47.17
CA PHE A 22 -6.77 5.35 -46.46
C PHE A 22 -6.29 5.96 -45.14
N LEU A 23 -5.97 7.26 -45.11
CA LEU A 23 -5.58 7.96 -43.89
C LEU A 23 -6.71 8.00 -42.85
N ALA A 24 -7.95 8.22 -43.27
CA ALA A 24 -9.11 8.18 -42.38
C ALA A 24 -9.30 6.77 -41.80
N ILE A 25 -9.24 5.72 -42.63
CA ILE A 25 -9.34 4.33 -42.18
C ILE A 25 -8.21 4.00 -41.18
N PHE A 26 -6.97 4.38 -41.47
CA PHE A 26 -5.83 4.16 -40.57
C PHE A 26 -5.98 4.94 -39.26
N TYR A 27 -6.39 6.21 -39.29
CA TYR A 27 -6.62 7.01 -38.09
C TYR A 27 -7.69 6.40 -37.18
N PHE A 28 -8.79 5.90 -37.75
CA PHE A 28 -9.86 5.28 -36.99
C PHE A 28 -9.53 3.87 -36.52
N ALA A 29 -8.82 3.06 -37.32
CA ALA A 29 -8.28 1.77 -36.90
C ALA A 29 -7.28 1.94 -35.76
N TYR A 30 -6.39 2.95 -35.86
CA TYR A 30 -5.48 3.34 -34.80
C TYR A 30 -6.24 3.77 -33.54
N ARG A 31 -7.24 4.66 -33.64
CA ARG A 31 -8.11 5.05 -32.50
C ARG A 31 -8.85 3.86 -31.88
N PHE A 32 -9.26 2.87 -32.68
CA PHE A 32 -9.97 1.68 -32.23
C PHE A 32 -9.02 0.70 -31.54
N LEU A 33 -7.82 0.47 -32.08
CA LEU A 33 -6.74 -0.29 -31.43
C LEU A 33 -6.26 0.40 -30.15
N MET A 34 -6.22 1.72 -30.15
CA MET A 34 -5.85 2.56 -29.01
C MET A 34 -7.01 2.82 -28.03
N LYS A 35 -8.19 2.22 -28.22
CA LYS A 35 -9.18 2.14 -27.14
C LYS A 35 -8.54 1.34 -26.00
N LYS A 36 -7.93 2.05 -25.06
CA LYS A 36 -7.56 1.51 -23.75
C LYS A 36 -8.80 0.77 -23.24
N LYS A 37 -8.72 -0.57 -23.14
CA LYS A 37 -9.74 -1.37 -22.45
C LYS A 37 -10.02 -0.63 -21.15
N LYS A 38 -11.29 -0.25 -20.92
CA LYS A 38 -11.69 0.28 -19.61
C LYS A 38 -11.26 -0.78 -18.60
N ARG A 39 -10.21 -0.49 -17.83
CA ARG A 39 -9.75 -1.38 -16.77
C ARG A 39 -10.95 -1.62 -15.87
N LYS A 40 -11.26 -2.90 -15.62
CA LYS A 40 -12.30 -3.31 -14.68
C LYS A 40 -12.03 -2.57 -13.36
N LYS A 41 -13.07 -2.00 -12.73
CA LYS A 41 -12.93 -1.54 -11.33
C LYS A 41 -12.65 -2.78 -10.49
N MET A 42 -11.47 -2.85 -9.91
CA MET A 42 -11.01 -3.94 -9.06
C MET A 42 -10.92 -3.44 -7.62
N ASN A 43 -11.22 -4.31 -6.67
CA ASN A 43 -10.91 -4.04 -5.25
C ASN A 43 -9.40 -4.23 -4.99
N TRP A 44 -8.92 -3.83 -3.80
CA TRP A 44 -7.49 -3.91 -3.50
C TRP A 44 -6.95 -5.34 -3.63
N SER A 45 -7.65 -6.33 -3.07
CA SER A 45 -7.22 -7.74 -3.09
C SER A 45 -7.13 -8.29 -4.52
N GLU A 46 -8.07 -7.92 -5.38
CA GLU A 46 -8.07 -8.28 -6.80
C GLU A 46 -6.88 -7.64 -7.52
N ALA A 47 -6.59 -6.35 -7.26
CA ALA A 47 -5.47 -5.64 -7.87
C ALA A 47 -4.13 -6.25 -7.46
N PHE A 48 -3.96 -6.53 -6.16
CA PHE A 48 -2.76 -7.17 -5.60
C PHE A 48 -2.48 -8.54 -6.25
N ASN A 49 -3.52 -9.37 -6.39
CA ASN A 49 -3.38 -10.72 -6.94
C ASN A 49 -3.08 -10.74 -8.45
N GLU A 50 -3.60 -9.80 -9.21
CA GLU A 50 -3.34 -9.71 -10.65
C GLU A 50 -1.89 -9.26 -10.93
N GLU A 51 -1.35 -8.36 -10.10
CA GLU A 51 0.03 -7.88 -10.21
C GLU A 51 1.06 -8.98 -9.96
N HIS A 52 0.78 -9.91 -9.04
CA HIS A 52 1.66 -11.05 -8.75
C HIS A 52 1.77 -12.07 -9.90
N ARG A 53 0.88 -12.01 -10.91
CA ARG A 53 0.93 -12.91 -12.07
C ARG A 53 1.89 -12.47 -13.16
N THR A 54 2.31 -11.20 -13.18
CA THR A 54 3.15 -10.64 -14.24
C THR A 54 4.60 -10.50 -13.78
N GLY A 55 5.44 -11.52 -14.06
CA GLY A 55 6.92 -11.54 -14.10
C GLY A 55 7.75 -10.64 -13.16
N ILE A 56 8.62 -11.26 -12.35
CA ILE A 56 9.31 -10.65 -11.19
C ILE A 56 10.47 -9.68 -11.55
N ALA A 57 11.19 -9.86 -12.67
CA ALA A 57 12.47 -9.16 -12.89
C ALA A 57 12.37 -7.71 -13.41
N SER A 58 11.35 -7.35 -14.21
CA SER A 58 11.15 -5.93 -14.61
C SER A 58 10.47 -5.10 -13.53
N PHE A 59 9.92 -5.79 -12.52
CA PHE A 59 9.14 -5.20 -11.45
C PHE A 59 10.02 -4.53 -10.39
N THR A 60 11.13 -5.16 -9.99
CA THR A 60 12.04 -4.64 -8.96
C THR A 60 12.65 -3.30 -9.36
N ASP A 61 13.12 -3.17 -10.61
CA ASP A 61 13.66 -1.90 -11.13
C ASP A 61 12.62 -0.78 -11.17
N MET A 62 11.37 -1.12 -11.54
CA MET A 62 10.28 -0.15 -11.55
C MET A 62 9.87 0.27 -10.13
N VAL A 63 9.87 -0.65 -9.17
CA VAL A 63 9.62 -0.35 -7.75
C VAL A 63 10.71 0.57 -7.21
N ARG A 64 11.99 0.26 -7.44
CA ARG A 64 13.12 1.11 -7.00
C ARG A 64 13.02 2.52 -7.55
N LYS A 65 12.82 2.69 -8.87
CA LYS A 65 12.64 4.02 -9.49
C LYS A 65 11.49 4.83 -8.90
N ARG A 66 10.40 4.17 -8.46
CA ARG A 66 9.27 4.84 -7.80
C ARG A 66 9.61 5.25 -6.36
N ARG A 67 10.49 4.53 -5.68
CA ARG A 67 10.86 4.70 -4.27
C ARG A 67 12.04 5.65 -4.06
N ASP A 68 12.99 5.68 -5.00
CA ASP A 68 14.22 6.49 -4.91
C ASP A 68 13.98 7.97 -4.53
N PRO A 69 12.96 8.68 -5.08
CA PRO A 69 12.71 10.07 -4.71
C PRO A 69 12.37 10.27 -3.23
N PHE A 70 11.86 9.23 -2.56
CA PHE A 70 11.38 9.29 -1.18
C PHE A 70 12.30 8.55 -0.19
N ALA A 71 13.45 8.04 -0.64
CA ALA A 71 14.33 7.21 0.20
C ALA A 71 14.80 7.91 1.49
N LYS A 72 15.10 9.21 1.42
CA LYS A 72 15.50 10.00 2.61
C LYS A 72 14.39 10.09 3.64
N GLU A 73 13.17 10.35 3.19
CA GLU A 73 11.98 10.42 4.05
C GLU A 73 11.67 9.04 4.65
N ALA A 74 11.82 7.97 3.86
CA ALA A 74 11.63 6.59 4.31
C ALA A 74 12.58 6.21 5.45
N ILE A 75 13.85 6.62 5.35
CA ILE A 75 14.86 6.41 6.40
C ILE A 75 14.47 7.17 7.68
N VAL A 76 14.09 8.45 7.56
CA VAL A 76 13.68 9.26 8.73
C VAL A 76 12.46 8.65 9.41
N PHE A 77 11.45 8.26 8.63
CA PHE A 77 10.27 7.56 9.12
C PHE A 77 10.67 6.29 9.87
N SER A 78 11.46 5.43 9.23
CA SER A 78 11.83 4.12 9.79
C SER A 78 12.61 4.25 11.10
N ILE A 79 13.54 5.19 11.20
CA ILE A 79 14.27 5.46 12.46
C ILE A 79 13.30 5.88 13.57
N ASN A 80 12.37 6.77 13.25
CA ASN A 80 11.39 7.26 14.22
C ASN A 80 10.46 6.13 14.69
N GLU A 81 9.93 5.33 13.77
CA GLU A 81 9.00 4.24 14.09
C GLU A 81 9.67 3.09 14.86
N LEU A 82 10.88 2.70 14.48
CA LEU A 82 11.65 1.70 15.23
C LEU A 82 11.97 2.19 16.65
N SER A 83 12.24 3.49 16.83
CA SER A 83 12.53 4.05 18.15
C SER A 83 11.35 4.00 19.12
N LYS A 84 10.12 3.80 18.62
CA LYS A 84 8.92 3.62 19.45
C LYS A 84 8.82 2.21 20.03
N MET A 85 9.49 1.21 19.44
CA MET A 85 9.45 -0.16 19.96
C MET A 85 10.24 -0.24 21.27
N GLY A 86 9.56 -0.55 22.37
CA GLY A 86 10.20 -0.63 23.69
C GLY A 86 11.38 -1.61 23.74
N ILE A 87 11.29 -2.73 23.03
CA ILE A 87 12.36 -3.73 22.95
C ILE A 87 13.63 -3.22 22.26
N LEU A 88 13.50 -2.24 21.35
CA LEU A 88 14.62 -1.65 20.62
C LEU A 88 15.27 -0.50 21.40
N MET A 89 14.65 0.01 22.47
CA MET A 89 15.22 1.10 23.28
C MET A 89 16.53 0.72 23.97
N ALA A 90 16.79 -0.58 24.17
CA ALA A 90 18.05 -1.08 24.71
C ALA A 90 19.20 -1.07 23.68
N ILE A 91 18.91 -0.82 22.40
CA ILE A 91 19.86 -0.93 21.30
C ILE A 91 20.44 0.45 20.97
N PRO A 92 21.77 0.58 20.73
CA PRO A 92 22.36 1.87 20.39
C PRO A 92 21.73 2.49 19.13
N ARG A 93 21.42 3.79 19.18
CA ARG A 93 20.82 4.53 18.06
C ARG A 93 21.55 4.36 16.71
N PRO A 94 22.89 4.34 16.63
CA PRO A 94 23.58 4.09 15.37
C PRO A 94 23.24 2.73 14.73
N VAL A 95 22.98 1.71 15.54
CA VAL A 95 22.61 0.37 15.09
C VAL A 95 21.18 0.37 14.56
N ILE A 96 20.23 0.99 15.28
CA ILE A 96 18.85 1.15 14.80
C ILE A 96 18.80 1.92 13.47
N LYS A 97 19.62 2.95 13.33
CA LYS A 97 19.74 3.71 12.08
C LYS A 97 20.24 2.84 10.93
N ASP A 98 21.25 2.03 11.17
CA ASP A 98 21.78 1.11 10.17
C ASP A 98 20.75 0.04 9.76
N TRP A 99 20.04 -0.54 10.73
CA TRP A 99 18.93 -1.47 10.48
C TRP A 99 17.83 -0.85 9.64
N ALA A 100 17.40 0.37 9.97
CA ALA A 100 16.40 1.10 9.20
C ALA A 100 16.84 1.30 7.73
N ILE A 101 18.09 1.71 7.51
CA ILE A 101 18.63 1.93 6.16
C ILE A 101 18.64 0.61 5.38
N ARG A 102 19.17 -0.46 5.96
CA ARG A 102 19.19 -1.79 5.33
C ARG A 102 17.78 -2.28 5.01
N SER A 103 16.85 -2.17 5.94
CA SER A 103 15.47 -2.61 5.75
C SER A 103 14.72 -1.82 4.68
N ILE A 104 14.99 -0.54 4.53
CA ILE A 104 14.40 0.28 3.47
C ILE A 104 14.99 -0.03 2.10
N SER A 105 16.29 -0.30 2.03
CA SER A 105 17.02 -0.54 0.77
C SER A 105 16.92 -1.98 0.27
N SER A 106 16.62 -2.94 1.15
CA SER A 106 16.50 -4.34 0.78
C SER A 106 15.14 -4.64 0.13
N ASP A 107 15.18 -5.37 -0.98
CA ASP A 107 14.00 -6.03 -1.53
C ASP A 107 13.72 -7.38 -0.80
N ASP A 108 14.70 -7.87 -0.04
CA ASP A 108 14.68 -9.12 0.69
C ASP A 108 14.20 -8.95 2.14
N ARG A 109 13.86 -10.08 2.77
CA ARG A 109 13.24 -10.15 4.11
C ARG A 109 14.26 -10.28 5.26
N ASP A 110 15.55 -10.25 4.98
CA ASP A 110 16.65 -10.63 5.88
C ASP A 110 17.66 -9.50 6.16
N ALA A 111 17.24 -8.24 5.99
CA ALA A 111 18.09 -7.07 6.20
C ALA A 111 18.75 -6.99 7.58
N VAL A 112 18.10 -7.56 8.60
CA VAL A 112 18.61 -7.68 9.98
C VAL A 112 18.66 -9.15 10.35
N SER A 113 19.83 -9.62 10.79
CA SER A 113 20.01 -11.04 11.11
C SER A 113 19.66 -11.37 12.55
N VAL A 114 19.28 -12.63 12.78
CA VAL A 114 18.98 -13.17 14.12
C VAL A 114 20.20 -13.08 15.04
N ASP A 115 21.39 -13.37 14.53
CA ASP A 115 22.62 -13.36 15.33
C ASP A 115 23.00 -11.94 15.74
N GLU A 116 22.81 -10.96 14.84
CA GLU A 116 23.02 -9.55 15.13
C GLU A 116 22.08 -9.05 16.24
N ILE A 117 20.78 -9.38 16.18
CA ILE A 117 19.83 -9.04 17.25
C ILE A 117 20.29 -9.64 18.60
N ARG A 118 20.75 -10.90 18.59
CA ARG A 118 21.18 -11.60 19.81
C ARG A 118 22.50 -11.09 20.37
N GLN A 119 23.32 -10.36 19.61
CA GLN A 119 24.48 -9.65 20.17
C GLN A 119 24.05 -8.56 21.15
N TYR A 120 22.95 -7.86 20.85
CA TYR A 120 22.40 -6.79 21.70
C TYR A 120 21.39 -7.31 22.72
N LEU A 121 20.68 -8.39 22.40
CA LEU A 121 19.66 -9.02 23.24
C LEU A 121 20.01 -10.50 23.52
N PRO A 122 21.08 -10.79 24.30
CA PRO A 122 21.64 -12.15 24.41
C PRO A 122 20.71 -13.16 25.08
N ARG A 123 19.75 -12.69 25.90
CA ARG A 123 18.73 -13.53 26.55
C ARG A 123 17.55 -13.87 25.64
N MET A 124 17.44 -13.26 24.47
CA MET A 124 16.37 -13.51 23.53
C MET A 124 16.52 -14.88 22.86
N THR A 125 15.41 -15.61 22.74
CA THR A 125 15.41 -16.90 22.05
C THR A 125 15.65 -16.68 20.55
N LYS A 126 16.15 -17.71 19.85
CA LYS A 126 16.35 -17.63 18.39
C LYS A 126 15.05 -17.30 17.64
N ARG A 127 13.92 -17.85 18.12
CA ARG A 127 12.59 -17.61 17.55
C ARG A 127 12.16 -16.16 17.73
N ASP A 128 12.31 -15.62 18.94
CA ASP A 128 11.92 -14.25 19.25
C ASP A 128 12.77 -13.22 18.50
N ALA A 129 14.06 -13.52 18.32
CA ALA A 129 14.96 -12.70 17.51
C ALA A 129 14.58 -12.74 16.02
N TYR A 130 14.13 -13.89 15.51
CA TYR A 130 13.59 -13.98 14.16
C TYR A 130 12.33 -13.13 13.98
N TYR A 131 11.40 -13.19 14.94
CA TYR A 131 10.22 -12.32 14.91
C TYR A 131 10.61 -10.84 15.00
N LEU A 132 11.60 -10.48 15.82
CA LEU A 132 12.06 -9.10 15.93
C LEU A 132 12.67 -8.60 14.61
N ALA A 133 13.49 -9.41 13.93
CA ALA A 133 14.01 -9.09 12.61
C ALA A 133 12.88 -8.82 11.60
N SER A 134 11.87 -9.69 11.58
CA SER A 134 10.70 -9.50 10.72
C SER A 134 9.90 -8.25 11.08
N SER A 135 9.75 -7.94 12.37
CA SER A 135 9.05 -6.74 12.85
C SER A 135 9.78 -5.45 12.46
N ILE A 136 11.11 -5.44 12.54
CA ILE A 136 11.93 -4.31 12.09
C ILE A 136 11.70 -4.07 10.59
N GLN A 137 11.78 -5.13 9.79
CA GLN A 137 11.56 -5.06 8.34
C GLN A 137 10.15 -4.58 7.99
N ASN A 138 9.12 -5.15 8.62
CA ASN A 138 7.73 -4.79 8.37
C ASN A 138 7.45 -3.32 8.73
N THR A 139 7.95 -2.86 9.88
CA THR A 139 7.78 -1.47 10.33
C THR A 139 8.40 -0.49 9.33
N CYS A 140 9.59 -0.79 8.81
CA CYS A 140 10.20 0.06 7.80
C CYS A 140 9.38 0.06 6.49
N ARG A 141 8.84 -1.09 6.11
CA ARG A 141 8.07 -1.27 4.87
C ARG A 141 6.73 -0.55 4.87
N VAL A 142 6.13 -0.31 6.03
CA VAL A 142 4.88 0.46 6.19
C VAL A 142 4.97 1.82 5.48
N TYR A 143 6.14 2.48 5.49
CA TYR A 143 6.34 3.73 4.76
C TYR A 143 6.00 3.60 3.27
N TRP A 144 6.46 2.51 2.64
CA TRP A 144 6.21 2.27 1.23
C TRP A 144 4.75 1.97 0.96
N ASP A 145 4.11 1.19 1.83
CA ASP A 145 2.68 0.89 1.73
C ASP A 145 1.84 2.18 1.84
N LEU A 146 2.20 3.09 2.75
CA LEU A 146 1.58 4.42 2.89
C LEU A 146 1.79 5.28 1.64
N LYS A 147 3.03 5.42 1.17
CA LYS A 147 3.33 6.25 0.00
C LYS A 147 2.67 5.73 -1.27
N GLU A 148 2.63 4.42 -1.48
CA GLU A 148 1.96 3.81 -2.62
C GLU A 148 0.44 4.05 -2.55
N ALA A 149 -0.17 3.94 -1.37
CA ALA A 149 -1.59 4.24 -1.16
C ALA A 149 -1.92 5.72 -1.44
N ILE A 150 -1.12 6.64 -0.89
CA ILE A 150 -1.27 8.09 -1.09
C ILE A 150 -1.12 8.44 -2.58
N ASN A 151 -0.11 7.89 -3.25
CA ASN A 151 0.11 8.10 -4.69
C ASN A 151 -1.03 7.56 -5.56
N ALA A 152 -1.77 6.55 -5.07
CA ALA A 152 -2.98 6.05 -5.71
C ALA A 152 -4.23 6.91 -5.43
N GLY A 153 -4.08 8.01 -4.69
CA GLY A 153 -5.17 8.91 -4.30
C GLY A 153 -5.99 8.41 -3.12
N CYS A 154 -5.52 7.39 -2.40
CA CYS A 154 -6.20 6.90 -1.20
C CYS A 154 -6.04 7.90 -0.06
N THR A 155 -7.09 8.05 0.75
CA THR A 155 -7.06 8.84 1.99
C THR A 155 -7.17 7.96 3.23
N HIS A 156 -7.70 6.74 3.07
CA HIS A 156 -7.91 5.79 4.15
C HIS A 156 -7.39 4.41 3.76
N TYR A 157 -7.12 3.61 4.78
CA TYR A 157 -6.87 2.19 4.69
C TYR A 157 -7.76 1.43 5.67
N ILE A 158 -7.83 0.11 5.49
CA ILE A 158 -8.46 -0.79 6.45
C ILE A 158 -7.35 -1.49 7.19
N TRP A 159 -7.35 -1.38 8.51
CA TRP A 159 -6.44 -2.13 9.37
C TRP A 159 -6.78 -3.62 9.28
N LYS A 160 -5.93 -4.41 8.63
CA LYS A 160 -6.09 -5.86 8.57
C LYS A 160 -5.17 -6.49 9.59
N ALA A 161 -5.75 -7.25 10.51
CA ALA A 161 -5.00 -8.01 11.50
C ALA A 161 -4.99 -9.49 11.13
N GLY A 162 -3.85 -10.16 11.34
CA GLY A 162 -3.78 -11.61 11.29
C GLY A 162 -4.72 -12.27 12.30
N THR A 163 -5.12 -13.52 12.02
CA THR A 163 -6.17 -14.25 12.74
C THR A 163 -5.87 -14.41 14.25
N ASP A 164 -4.59 -14.49 14.60
CA ASP A 164 -4.07 -14.61 15.98
C ASP A 164 -3.18 -13.41 16.38
N ALA A 165 -3.32 -12.27 15.68
CA ALA A 165 -2.47 -11.12 15.90
C ALA A 165 -2.85 -10.34 17.17
N GLN A 166 -1.83 -9.74 17.79
CA GLN A 166 -1.93 -8.82 18.93
C GLN A 166 -3.02 -7.73 18.76
N HIS A 167 -3.28 -7.31 17.52
CA HIS A 167 -4.25 -6.25 17.18
C HIS A 167 -5.55 -6.77 16.57
N ARG A 168 -6.03 -7.96 16.95
CA ARG A 168 -7.29 -8.52 16.44
C ARG A 168 -8.49 -7.57 16.59
N HIS A 169 -8.56 -6.77 17.66
CA HIS A 169 -9.64 -5.79 17.87
C HIS A 169 -9.62 -4.65 16.84
N MET A 170 -8.44 -4.34 16.28
CA MET A 170 -8.25 -3.35 15.23
C MET A 170 -8.66 -3.86 13.85
N ASN A 171 -8.87 -5.17 13.69
CA ASN A 171 -9.21 -5.75 12.40
C ASN A 171 -10.48 -5.10 11.81
N ASN A 172 -10.42 -4.75 10.53
CA ASN A 172 -11.50 -4.11 9.78
C ASN A 172 -11.87 -2.68 10.25
N ILE A 173 -11.03 -2.02 11.04
CA ILE A 173 -11.19 -0.58 11.32
C ILE A 173 -10.67 0.21 10.12
N VAL A 174 -11.47 1.16 9.65
CA VAL A 174 -11.06 2.14 8.65
C VAL A 174 -10.24 3.22 9.35
N CYS A 175 -9.02 3.43 8.87
CA CYS A 175 -8.04 4.33 9.45
C CYS A 175 -7.60 5.36 8.39
N PRO A 176 -7.33 6.60 8.79
CA PRO A 176 -6.72 7.61 7.92
C PRO A 176 -5.27 7.21 7.56
N LEU A 177 -4.79 7.61 6.37
CA LEU A 177 -3.41 7.38 5.93
C LEU A 177 -2.42 8.43 6.41
N ASP A 178 -2.89 9.62 6.77
CA ASP A 178 -2.08 10.79 7.12
C ASP A 178 -1.78 10.89 8.62
N GLU A 179 -2.44 10.10 9.45
CA GLU A 179 -2.15 10.00 10.88
C GLU A 179 -2.03 8.55 11.38
N PRO A 180 -1.01 8.26 12.22
CA PRO A 180 -0.92 6.99 12.93
C PRO A 180 -1.95 6.92 14.06
N ILE A 181 -2.28 5.69 14.48
CA ILE A 181 -3.30 5.44 15.50
C ILE A 181 -2.66 5.46 16.90
N PRO A 182 -3.22 6.22 17.87
CA PRO A 182 -2.65 6.30 19.21
C PRO A 182 -2.57 4.94 19.93
N GLU A 183 -1.51 4.76 20.73
CA GLU A 183 -1.22 3.52 21.46
C GLU A 183 -2.39 3.05 22.34
N TYR A 184 -3.17 3.96 22.94
CA TYR A 184 -4.30 3.60 23.80
C TYR A 184 -5.50 3.04 23.02
N ILE A 185 -5.61 3.36 21.73
CA ILE A 185 -6.60 2.77 20.81
C ILE A 185 -6.10 1.42 20.32
N VAL A 186 -4.83 1.35 19.92
CA VAL A 186 -4.21 0.11 19.42
C VAL A 186 -4.02 -0.92 20.53
N LYS A 187 -3.87 -0.48 21.79
CA LYS A 187 -3.62 -1.32 22.98
C LYS A 187 -2.36 -2.16 22.85
N ASP A 188 -1.30 -1.59 22.28
CA ASP A 188 0.02 -2.22 22.16
C ASP A 188 0.96 -1.71 23.26
N ALA A 189 1.16 -2.51 24.30
CA ALA A 189 2.08 -2.15 25.39
C ALA A 189 3.56 -2.22 24.99
N SER A 190 3.89 -2.80 23.83
CA SER A 190 5.27 -2.88 23.33
C SER A 190 5.71 -1.63 22.55
N MET A 191 4.77 -0.72 22.29
CA MET A 191 4.99 0.51 21.53
C MET A 191 4.84 1.74 22.43
N HIS A 192 5.71 2.72 22.20
CA HIS A 192 5.71 4.02 22.88
C HIS A 192 5.38 5.11 21.87
N GLY A 193 4.09 5.33 21.66
CA GLY A 193 3.54 6.32 20.75
C GLY A 193 2.59 5.74 19.69
N PRO A 194 1.98 6.61 18.86
CA PRO A 194 1.06 6.19 17.81
C PRO A 194 1.73 5.34 16.73
N ILE A 195 0.99 4.37 16.18
CA ILE A 195 1.48 3.44 15.16
C ILE A 195 0.50 3.20 14.02
N TYR A 196 1.01 2.77 12.88
CA TYR A 196 0.23 2.23 11.75
C TYR A 196 0.10 0.69 11.80
N ALA A 197 -0.80 0.14 11.00
CA ALA A 197 -0.90 -1.31 10.82
C ALA A 197 0.38 -1.87 10.19
N GLY A 198 1.02 -2.83 10.87
CA GLY A 198 2.27 -3.47 10.42
C GLY A 198 3.50 -3.01 11.19
N GLU A 199 3.34 -2.03 12.08
CA GLU A 199 4.37 -1.60 13.01
C GLU A 199 4.26 -2.35 14.34
N GLY A 200 5.41 -2.59 14.98
CA GLY A 200 5.50 -3.19 16.31
C GLY A 200 6.02 -4.63 16.37
N TYR A 201 6.35 -5.07 17.57
CA TYR A 201 6.92 -6.40 17.82
C TYR A 201 5.84 -7.48 17.70
N HIS A 202 6.09 -8.57 16.96
CA HIS A 202 5.10 -9.61 16.62
C HIS A 202 3.87 -9.10 15.84
N CYS A 203 3.92 -7.90 15.28
CA CYS A 203 2.83 -7.38 14.48
C CYS A 203 2.81 -8.04 13.09
N LEU A 204 1.69 -8.70 12.78
CA LEU A 204 1.36 -9.27 11.46
C LEU A 204 0.21 -8.51 10.80
N CYS A 205 0.01 -7.26 11.17
CA CYS A 205 -1.01 -6.42 10.56
C CYS A 205 -0.50 -5.83 9.25
N TRP A 206 -1.41 -5.39 8.39
CA TRP A 206 -1.04 -4.65 7.19
C TRP A 206 -2.10 -3.61 6.85
N ILE A 207 -1.64 -2.61 6.10
CA ILE A 207 -2.46 -1.56 5.51
C ILE A 207 -3.12 -2.15 4.26
N ALA A 208 -4.46 -2.19 4.24
CA ALA A 208 -5.22 -2.46 3.02
C ALA A 208 -5.86 -1.16 2.52
N PRO A 209 -5.26 -0.46 1.55
CA PRO A 209 -5.78 0.81 1.01
C PRO A 209 -7.22 0.70 0.53
N VAL A 210 -8.01 1.74 0.79
CA VAL A 210 -9.39 1.85 0.28
C VAL A 210 -9.36 2.45 -1.13
N ILE A 211 -9.71 1.66 -2.14
CA ILE A 211 -9.66 2.05 -3.56
C ILE A 211 -11.07 2.18 -4.16
N SER A 212 -12.03 1.49 -3.57
CA SER A 212 -13.38 1.33 -4.11
C SER A 212 -14.43 1.04 -3.03
N ASP A 213 -15.69 1.13 -3.42
CA ASP A 213 -16.84 0.81 -2.56
C ASP A 213 -16.95 -0.66 -2.17
N SER A 214 -16.33 -1.56 -2.95
CA SER A 214 -16.24 -2.99 -2.65
C SER A 214 -15.18 -3.33 -1.60
N ASP A 215 -14.30 -2.39 -1.24
CA ASP A 215 -13.36 -2.56 -0.12
C ASP A 215 -14.06 -2.39 1.24
N ALA A 216 -15.33 -1.94 1.26
CA ALA A 216 -16.09 -1.72 2.49
C ALA A 216 -16.03 -2.94 3.44
N PRO A 217 -15.60 -2.75 4.71
CA PRO A 217 -15.58 -3.84 5.67
C PRO A 217 -16.97 -4.39 6.00
N PRO A 218 -17.06 -5.58 6.64
CA PRO A 218 -18.31 -6.11 7.14
C PRO A 218 -19.02 -5.12 8.08
N SER A 219 -20.35 -5.10 8.02
CA SER A 219 -21.16 -4.28 8.93
C SER A 219 -21.14 -4.85 10.36
N PRO A 220 -21.08 -4.01 11.41
CA PRO A 220 -20.99 -2.54 11.36
C PRO A 220 -19.58 -2.08 10.96
N ILE A 221 -19.52 -1.12 10.02
CA ILE A 221 -18.24 -0.50 9.62
C ILE A 221 -17.77 0.39 10.76
N ARG A 222 -16.53 0.20 11.18
CA ARG A 222 -15.87 0.99 12.23
C ARG A 222 -14.80 1.87 11.60
N ILE A 223 -14.76 3.13 12.01
CA ILE A 223 -13.76 4.11 11.56
C ILE A 223 -13.09 4.73 12.78
N TYR A 224 -11.78 4.93 12.71
CA TYR A 224 -11.07 5.79 13.66
C TYR A 224 -11.15 7.24 13.18
N GLU A 225 -11.65 8.13 14.03
CA GLU A 225 -11.74 9.57 13.78
C GLU A 225 -11.82 10.32 15.11
N ASP A 226 -11.11 11.45 15.21
CA ASP A 226 -11.04 12.33 16.39
C ASP A 226 -10.66 11.58 17.68
N GLY A 227 -9.66 10.69 17.59
CA GLY A 227 -9.17 9.96 18.76
C GLY A 227 -10.10 8.85 19.26
N ALA A 228 -11.16 8.48 18.52
CA ALA A 228 -12.11 7.45 18.90
C ALA A 228 -12.53 6.54 17.73
N ILE A 229 -12.95 5.31 18.06
CA ILE A 229 -13.54 4.38 17.08
C ILE A 229 -15.06 4.57 17.05
N LYS A 230 -15.59 5.02 15.92
CA LYS A 230 -17.00 5.28 15.68
C LYS A 230 -17.59 4.26 14.69
N LYS A 231 -18.90 4.03 14.74
CA LYS A 231 -19.62 3.24 13.72
C LYS A 231 -20.13 4.17 12.63
N ILE A 232 -20.00 3.76 11.38
CA ILE A 232 -20.53 4.48 10.22
C ILE A 232 -21.33 3.57 9.30
N SER A 233 -22.21 4.15 8.51
CA SER A 233 -22.93 3.44 7.45
C SER A 233 -22.03 3.18 6.23
N LYS A 234 -22.39 2.20 5.40
CA LYS A 234 -21.70 1.97 4.12
C LYS A 234 -21.76 3.20 3.21
N ARG A 235 -22.86 3.97 3.25
CA ARG A 235 -23.00 5.21 2.49
C ARG A 235 -21.97 6.27 2.91
N GLU A 236 -21.75 6.42 4.22
CA GLU A 236 -20.73 7.33 4.75
C GLU A 236 -19.32 6.85 4.43
N PHE A 237 -19.05 5.55 4.52
CA PHE A 237 -17.78 4.96 4.09
C PHE A 237 -17.47 5.34 2.64
N VAL A 238 -18.40 5.09 1.71
CA VAL A 238 -18.21 5.42 0.29
C VAL A 238 -18.00 6.91 0.08
N ARG A 239 -18.78 7.76 0.77
CA ARG A 239 -18.69 9.22 0.64
C ARG A 239 -17.36 9.79 1.15
N ARG A 240 -16.79 9.20 2.21
CA ARG A 240 -15.67 9.79 2.97
C ARG A 240 -14.33 9.11 2.72
N CYS A 241 -14.33 7.81 2.45
CA CYS A 241 -13.12 6.99 2.44
C CYS A 241 -12.72 6.51 1.05
N VAL A 242 -13.64 6.47 0.09
CA VAL A 242 -13.35 6.04 -1.28
C VAL A 242 -12.85 7.24 -2.08
N PRO A 243 -11.71 7.14 -2.78
CA PRO A 243 -11.19 8.23 -3.61
C PRO A 243 -12.20 8.68 -4.67
N ASN A 244 -12.45 10.00 -4.74
CA ASN A 244 -13.22 10.58 -5.83
C ASN A 244 -12.38 10.49 -7.12
N LYS A 245 -12.88 9.74 -8.11
CA LYS A 245 -12.22 9.62 -9.43
C LYS A 245 -12.58 10.78 -10.34
#